data_AF-A0A7C2JVK8-F1
#
_entry.id   AF-A0A7C2JVK8-F1
#
_cell.length_a   1.000
_cell.length_b   1.000
_cell.length_c   1.000
_cell.angle_alpha   90.00
_cell.angle_beta   90.00
_cell.angle_gamma   90.00
#
_symmetry.space_group_name_H-M   'P 1'
#
loop_
_entity.id
_entity.type
_entity.pdbx_description
1 polymer ?
#
loop_
_entity_poly.entity_id
_entity_poly.type
_entity_poly.pdbx_seq_one_letter_code
_entity_poly.pdbx_strand_id
1 'polypeptide(L)'
;MKRKKRNKHVGSSLDDFLRDEGILEETQTKAVKEVVAWQLAEAMRSKKISKARMAMLLRTSRTQVDRLLDAEDDITLSSLQRAAAIVGRRVNIELV
;
A
#
# COMPACT_ATOMS: atom_id res chain seq x y z
N MET A 1 -20.58 21.65 -24.54
CA MET A 1 -20.47 21.01 -23.21
C MET A 1 -20.92 22.01 -22.14
N LYS A 2 -21.92 21.70 -21.32
CA LYS A 2 -22.46 22.62 -20.30
C LYS A 2 -21.56 22.64 -19.06
N ARG A 3 -21.04 23.81 -18.64
CA ARG A 3 -20.31 24.01 -17.38
C ARG A 3 -21.24 23.66 -16.20
N LYS A 4 -20.92 22.60 -15.46
CA LYS A 4 -21.62 22.23 -14.22
C LYS A 4 -21.37 23.35 -13.20
N LYS A 5 -22.43 24.03 -12.74
CA LYS A 5 -22.35 25.05 -11.67
C LYS A 5 -21.72 24.40 -10.43
N ARG A 6 -20.67 25.02 -9.86
CA ARG A 6 -20.08 24.58 -8.58
C ARG A 6 -21.16 24.64 -7.50
N ASN A 7 -21.33 23.54 -6.75
CA ASN A 7 -22.29 23.45 -5.66
C ASN A 7 -21.75 24.29 -4.49
N LYS A 8 -22.53 25.27 -4.02
CA LYS A 8 -22.14 26.20 -2.94
C LYS A 8 -21.87 25.54 -1.59
N HIS A 9 -22.27 24.28 -1.41
CA HIS A 9 -22.03 23.50 -0.19
C HIS A 9 -20.86 22.53 -0.32
N VAL A 10 -20.18 22.47 -1.48
CA VAL A 10 -18.98 21.65 -1.67
C VAL A 10 -17.78 22.54 -1.39
N GLY A 11 -17.03 22.20 -0.34
CA GLY A 11 -15.80 22.88 0.07
C GLY A 11 -14.60 22.55 -0.83
N SER A 12 -13.40 22.84 -0.33
CA SER A 12 -12.13 22.45 -0.94
C SER A 12 -12.00 20.92 -1.04
N SER A 13 -11.09 20.43 -1.89
CA SER A 13 -10.84 18.99 -1.99
C SER A 13 -10.09 18.47 -0.75
N LEU A 14 -10.09 17.15 -0.57
CA LEU A 14 -9.27 16.52 0.48
C LEU A 14 -7.79 16.85 0.29
N ASP A 15 -7.30 16.82 -0.94
CA ASP A 15 -5.90 17.13 -1.26
C ASP A 15 -5.55 18.58 -0.92
N ASP A 16 -6.48 19.52 -1.12
CA ASP A 16 -6.28 20.91 -0.74
C ASP A 16 -6.22 21.05 0.79
N PHE A 17 -7.14 20.40 1.51
CA PHE A 17 -7.10 20.36 2.97
C PHE A 17 -5.79 19.76 3.51
N LEU A 18 -5.37 18.60 2.99
CA LEU A 18 -4.12 17.95 3.43
C LEU A 18 -2.88 18.77 3.08
N ARG A 19 -2.92 19.56 1.99
CA ARG A 19 -1.85 20.48 1.61
C ARG A 19 -1.80 21.68 2.55
N ASP A 20 -2.96 22.24 2.90
CA ASP A 20 -3.06 23.35 3.86
C ASP A 20 -2.56 22.94 5.26
N GLU A 21 -2.81 21.68 5.66
CA GLU A 21 -2.29 21.09 6.90
C GLU A 21 -0.80 20.65 6.81
N GLY A 22 -0.19 20.71 5.62
CA GLY A 22 1.21 20.33 5.41
C GLY A 22 1.52 18.83 5.50
N ILE A 23 0.49 17.96 5.44
CA ILE A 23 0.61 16.50 5.62
C ILE A 23 0.30 15.68 4.37
N LEU A 24 0.11 16.34 3.22
CA LEU A 24 -0.27 15.68 1.97
C LEU A 24 0.70 14.56 1.56
N GLU A 25 2.01 14.85 1.55
CA GLU A 25 3.03 13.89 1.10
C GLU A 25 3.14 12.66 2.03
N GLU A 26 3.09 12.88 3.34
CA GLU A 26 3.08 11.80 4.34
C GLU A 26 1.83 10.92 4.19
N THR A 27 0.67 11.56 4.04
CA THR A 27 -0.61 10.86 3.88
C THR A 27 -0.63 10.03 2.60
N GLN A 28 -0.14 10.58 1.48
CA GLN A 28 -0.02 9.84 0.22
C GLN A 28 0.93 8.66 0.35
N THR A 29 2.09 8.86 0.99
CA THR A 29 3.06 7.78 1.24
C THR A 29 2.43 6.65 2.05
N LYS A 30 1.75 6.99 3.15
CA LYS A 30 1.04 6.02 3.99
C LYS A 30 -0.04 5.28 3.22
N ALA A 31 -0.85 5.99 2.44
CA ALA A 31 -1.91 5.38 1.64
C ALA A 31 -1.37 4.35 0.63
N VAL A 32 -0.25 4.65 -0.03
CA VAL A 32 0.41 3.68 -0.93
C VAL A 32 0.85 2.43 -0.17
N LYS A 33 1.48 2.59 0.99
CA LYS A 33 1.91 1.45 1.83
C LYS A 33 0.73 0.59 2.27
N GLU A 34 -0.36 1.20 2.74
CA GLU A 34 -1.58 0.50 3.15
C GLU A 34 -2.19 -0.33 2.01
N VAL A 35 -2.29 0.27 0.81
CA VAL A 35 -2.82 -0.43 -0.37
C VAL A 35 -1.95 -1.62 -0.73
N VAL A 36 -0.63 -1.46 -0.74
CA VAL A 36 0.31 -2.54 -1.07
C VAL A 36 0.24 -3.68 -0.05
N ALA A 37 0.27 -3.36 1.25
CA ALA A 37 0.15 -4.34 2.33
C ALA A 37 -1.18 -5.11 2.26
N TRP A 38 -2.29 -4.40 2.03
CA TRP A 38 -3.61 -5.00 1.84
C TRP A 38 -3.65 -5.93 0.63
N GLN A 39 -3.10 -5.52 -0.52
CA GLN A 39 -3.05 -6.35 -1.73
C GLN A 39 -2.25 -7.63 -1.51
N LEU A 40 -1.13 -7.55 -0.80
CA LEU A 40 -0.32 -8.73 -0.45
C LEU A 40 -1.09 -9.66 0.50
N ALA A 41 -1.75 -9.10 1.53
CA ALA A 41 -2.55 -9.87 2.48
C ALA A 41 -3.73 -10.59 1.81
N GLU A 42 -4.45 -9.91 0.90
CA GLU A 42 -5.51 -10.51 0.09
C GLU A 42 -4.99 -11.66 -0.78
N ALA A 43 -3.83 -11.47 -1.44
CA ALA A 43 -3.21 -12.49 -2.26
C ALA A 43 -2.79 -13.72 -1.43
N MET A 44 -2.26 -13.49 -0.22
CA MET A 44 -1.95 -14.56 0.73
C MET A 44 -3.21 -15.32 1.16
N ARG A 45 -4.31 -14.62 1.47
CA ARG A 45 -5.61 -15.23 1.81
C ARG A 45 -6.13 -16.09 0.67
N SER A 46 -6.15 -15.56 -0.55
CA SER A 46 -6.58 -16.28 -1.76
C SER A 46 -5.79 -17.58 -1.97
N LYS A 47 -4.48 -17.55 -1.74
CA LYS A 47 -3.60 -18.73 -1.86
C LYS A 47 -3.48 -19.58 -0.60
N LYS A 48 -4.22 -19.26 0.47
CA LYS A 48 -4.16 -19.94 1.77
C LYS A 48 -2.73 -20.00 2.35
N ILE A 49 -1.93 -18.95 2.14
CA ILE A 49 -0.57 -18.83 2.68
C ILE A 49 -0.64 -18.11 4.02
N SER A 50 -0.27 -18.80 5.10
CA SER A 50 -0.15 -18.19 6.42
C SER A 50 1.12 -17.32 6.52
N LYS A 51 1.15 -16.40 7.50
CA LYS A 51 2.36 -15.60 7.79
C LYS A 51 3.58 -16.47 8.08
N ALA A 52 3.40 -17.55 8.84
CA ALA A 52 4.46 -18.51 9.13
C ALA A 52 4.97 -19.22 7.86
N ARG A 53 4.05 -19.61 6.96
CA ARG A 53 4.43 -20.22 5.67
C ARG A 53 5.16 -19.22 4.78
N MET A 54 4.71 -17.97 4.74
CA MET A 54 5.39 -16.89 4.00
C MET A 54 6.81 -16.69 4.51
N ALA A 55 7.00 -16.63 5.84
CA ALA A 55 8.32 -16.45 6.45
C ALA A 55 9.28 -17.59 6.07
N MET A 56 8.79 -18.84 6.09
CA MET A 56 9.56 -20.00 5.64
C MET A 56 9.95 -19.90 4.15
N LEU A 57 9.02 -19.49 3.28
CA LEU A 57 9.26 -19.35 1.85
C LEU A 57 10.25 -18.22 1.52
N LEU A 58 10.16 -17.10 2.26
CA LEU A 58 11.08 -15.96 2.12
C LEU A 58 12.42 -16.18 2.82
N ARG A 59 12.56 -17.23 3.64
CA ARG A 59 13.70 -17.47 4.54
C ARG A 59 13.95 -16.27 5.47
N THR A 60 12.88 -15.76 6.09
CA THR A 60 12.94 -14.65 7.06
C THR A 60 12.32 -15.05 8.41
N SER A 61 12.43 -14.14 9.38
CA SER A 61 11.59 -14.19 10.58
C SER A 61 10.13 -13.81 10.26
N ARG A 62 9.21 -14.28 11.12
CA ARG A 62 7.79 -13.88 11.07
C ARG A 62 7.62 -12.37 11.22
N THR A 63 8.44 -11.72 12.06
CA THR A 63 8.43 -10.26 12.23
C THR A 63 8.70 -9.53 10.91
N GLN A 64 9.63 -10.01 10.07
CA GLN A 64 9.86 -9.40 8.75
C GLN A 64 8.64 -9.54 7.82
N VAL A 65 7.85 -10.61 7.95
CA VAL A 65 6.57 -10.74 7.24
C VAL A 65 5.50 -9.83 7.81
N ASP A 66 5.47 -9.63 9.13
CA ASP A 66 4.54 -8.69 9.75
C ASP A 66 4.79 -7.27 9.22
N ARG A 67 6.05 -6.84 9.09
CA ARG A 67 6.42 -5.56 8.46
C ARG A 67 5.96 -5.42 7.01
N LEU A 68 5.99 -6.50 6.23
CA LEU A 68 5.48 -6.50 4.84
C LEU A 68 3.95 -6.34 4.75
N LEU A 69 3.25 -6.61 5.84
CA LEU A 69 1.80 -6.55 5.94
C LEU A 69 1.34 -5.38 6.81
N ASP A 70 2.27 -4.55 7.26
CA ASP A 70 2.05 -3.35 8.06
C ASP A 70 2.46 -2.13 7.22
N ALA A 71 1.66 -1.07 7.27
CA ALA A 71 1.92 0.16 6.52
C ALA A 71 2.81 1.15 7.30
N GLU A 72 2.98 0.93 8.61
CA GLU A 72 3.80 1.80 9.46
C GLU A 72 5.31 1.54 9.25
N ASP A 73 5.68 0.29 8.95
CA ASP A 73 7.07 -0.09 8.75
C ASP A 73 7.57 0.16 7.32
N ASP A 74 8.80 0.65 7.20
CA ASP A 74 9.48 0.70 5.91
C ASP A 74 9.92 -0.69 5.45
N ILE A 75 9.63 -0.98 4.17
CA ILE A 75 9.99 -2.23 3.53
C ILE A 75 10.86 -1.99 2.30
N THR A 76 11.78 -2.90 2.03
CA THR A 76 12.57 -2.82 0.80
C THR A 76 11.76 -3.31 -0.39
N LEU A 77 11.96 -2.67 -1.55
CA LEU A 77 11.38 -3.12 -2.82
C LEU A 77 11.73 -4.59 -3.14
N SER A 78 12.96 -5.01 -2.82
CA SER A 78 13.41 -6.39 -2.98
C SER A 78 12.63 -7.40 -2.13
N SER A 79 12.19 -7.01 -0.92
CA SER A 79 11.40 -7.87 -0.05
C SER A 79 9.96 -7.96 -0.55
N LEU A 80 9.38 -6.83 -0.97
CA LEU A 80 8.05 -6.79 -1.57
C LEU A 80 7.97 -7.61 -2.86
N GLN A 81 8.96 -7.50 -3.75
CA GLN A 81 9.03 -8.26 -5.00
C GLN A 81 9.05 -9.78 -4.75
N ARG A 82 9.86 -10.25 -3.78
CA ARG A 82 9.92 -11.67 -3.42
C ARG A 82 8.59 -12.17 -2.84
N ALA A 83 7.98 -11.39 -1.96
CA ALA A 83 6.68 -11.74 -1.37
C ALA A 83 5.57 -11.78 -2.44
N ALA A 84 5.54 -10.79 -3.33
CA ALA A 84 4.65 -10.75 -4.49
C ALA A 84 4.82 -11.98 -5.39
N ALA A 85 6.06 -12.37 -5.69
CA ALA A 85 6.34 -13.53 -6.52
C ALA A 85 5.79 -14.84 -5.92
N ILE A 86 5.93 -15.04 -4.60
CA ILE A 86 5.36 -16.19 -3.88
C ILE A 86 3.84 -16.24 -4.04
N VAL A 87 3.18 -15.08 -3.95
CA VAL A 87 1.74 -14.98 -4.17
C VAL A 87 1.34 -14.92 -5.65
N GLY A 88 2.27 -15.15 -6.59
CA GLY A 88 2.01 -15.15 -8.04
C GLY A 88 1.67 -13.78 -8.61
N ARG A 89 2.15 -12.71 -7.98
CA ARG A 89 2.02 -11.32 -8.42
C ARG A 89 3.39 -10.75 -8.79
N ARG A 90 3.39 -9.55 -9.36
CA ARG A 90 4.59 -8.75 -9.65
C ARG A 90 4.38 -7.33 -9.17
N VAL A 91 5.47 -6.68 -8.79
CA VAL A 91 5.48 -5.26 -8.39
C VAL A 91 5.89 -4.45 -9.62
N ASN A 92 5.04 -3.51 -10.01
CA ASN A 92 5.33 -2.54 -11.07
C ASN A 92 5.33 -1.14 -10.44
N ILE A 93 6.36 -0.35 -10.74
CA ILE A 93 6.53 1.01 -10.20
C ILE A 93 6.88 1.91 -11.38
N GLU A 94 6.30 3.09 -11.38
CA GLU A 94 6.52 4.14 -12.37
C GLU A 94 6.83 5.43 -11.62
N LEU A 95 7.78 6.21 -12.15
CA LEU A 95 8.02 7.58 -11.71
C LEU A 95 7.17 8.48 -12.61
N VAL A 96 6.26 9.25 -12.00
CA VAL A 96 5.31 10.15 -12.67
C VAL A 96 5.67 11.62 -12.48
#